data_AF-D2SNG4-F1
#
_entry.id   AF-D2SNG4-F1
#
_cell.length_a   1.000
_cell.length_b   1.000
_cell.length_c   1.000
_cell.angle_alpha   90.00
_cell.angle_beta   90.00
_cell.angle_gamma   90.00
#
_symmetry.space_group_name_H-M   'P 1'
#
loop_
_entity.id
_entity.type
_entity.pdbx_description
1 polymer ?
#
loop_
_entity_poly.entity_id
_entity_poly.type
_entity_poly.pdbx_seq_one_letter_code
_entity_poly.pdbx_strand_id
1 'polypeptide(L)'
;MEPLRRADPRLFPPGFVALPDPTRNTLAAELAHVRETSAGDPAADRLLTALEEYWDLAVAPYWNSIRSSLEEEILFRGRTLAVAGVEPMLTELGGRISWSRPVLTAPYHRDMDLSVTRSKLLLVPTVFAGGLRLFHQEQAVVAMSYQARATGYFHVLTAREPAQAAEDRLALLLGKSRAQVVRALDEPRTTTAMAQSLGMAKSTVSQHLAVLNDSGIVWKQRLGGRVFYQLDQSGITLLRELGI
;
A
#
# COMPACT_ATOMS: atom_id res chain seq x y z
N MET A 1 -22.52 -27.56 7.96
CA MET A 1 -22.03 -26.50 7.06
C MET A 1 -23.26 -25.87 6.42
N GLU A 2 -23.68 -24.74 6.98
CA GLU A 2 -24.82 -23.96 6.50
C GLU A 2 -24.38 -23.16 5.25
N PRO A 3 -25.09 -23.21 4.12
CA PRO A 3 -24.72 -22.40 2.96
C PRO A 3 -25.04 -20.92 3.25
N LEU A 4 -24.03 -20.06 3.07
CA LEU A 4 -24.15 -18.60 3.16
C LEU A 4 -25.32 -18.11 2.30
N ARG A 5 -26.37 -17.64 2.99
CA ARG A 5 -27.55 -17.01 2.40
C ARG A 5 -27.12 -15.77 1.61
N ARG A 6 -27.77 -15.60 0.45
CA ARG A 6 -27.70 -14.46 -0.48
C ARG A 6 -27.35 -13.14 0.20
N ALA A 7 -26.24 -12.52 -0.23
CA ALA A 7 -25.98 -11.12 0.02
C ALA A 7 -26.94 -10.27 -0.81
N ASP A 8 -27.64 -9.36 -0.12
CA ASP A 8 -28.54 -8.35 -0.66
C ASP A 8 -27.75 -7.35 -1.52
N PRO A 9 -28.12 -7.09 -2.80
CA PRO A 9 -27.34 -6.24 -3.68
C PRO A 9 -27.85 -4.79 -3.60
N ARG A 10 -27.30 -3.97 -2.71
CA ARG A 10 -27.34 -2.49 -2.78
C ARG A 10 -26.41 -1.87 -1.75
N LEU A 11 -25.26 -1.40 -2.24
CA LEU A 11 -24.64 -0.12 -1.89
C LEU A 11 -23.42 0.12 -2.80
N PHE A 12 -22.72 -0.95 -3.23
CA PHE A 12 -21.67 -0.88 -4.26
C PHE A 12 -21.63 -2.18 -5.09
N PRO A 13 -21.68 -2.15 -6.44
CA PRO A 13 -21.56 -3.36 -7.25
C PRO A 13 -20.19 -4.02 -7.06
N PRO A 14 -20.05 -5.36 -7.18
CA PRO A 14 -18.77 -6.03 -7.04
C PRO A 14 -17.78 -5.55 -8.11
N GLY A 15 -16.68 -4.93 -7.68
CA GLY A 15 -15.51 -4.68 -8.52
C GLY A 15 -15.43 -3.31 -9.21
N PHE A 16 -16.35 -2.37 -8.96
CA PHE A 16 -16.29 -1.02 -9.53
C PHE A 16 -16.60 0.04 -8.47
N VAL A 17 -15.65 0.93 -8.22
CA VAL A 17 -15.85 2.16 -7.46
C VAL A 17 -15.82 3.29 -8.47
N ALA A 18 -16.87 4.10 -8.51
CA ALA A 18 -16.92 5.27 -9.37
C ALA A 18 -15.70 6.17 -9.05
N LEU A 19 -15.08 6.76 -10.08
CA LEU A 19 -14.19 7.89 -9.82
C LEU A 19 -15.02 8.96 -9.10
N PRO A 20 -14.58 9.46 -7.93
CA PRO A 20 -15.24 10.58 -7.30
C PRO A 20 -15.33 11.71 -8.32
N ASP A 21 -16.51 12.30 -8.42
CA ASP A 21 -16.71 13.45 -9.28
C ASP A 21 -15.70 14.54 -8.88
N PRO A 22 -14.91 15.07 -9.81
CA PRO A 22 -13.89 16.07 -9.47
C PRO A 22 -14.48 17.34 -8.84
N THR A 23 -15.79 17.59 -9.00
CA THR A 23 -16.49 18.67 -8.31
C THR A 23 -16.75 18.39 -6.82
N ARG A 24 -16.74 17.11 -6.40
CA ARG A 24 -16.83 16.66 -5.01
C ARG A 24 -15.45 16.30 -4.46
N ASN A 25 -14.61 17.32 -4.33
CA ASN A 25 -13.21 17.17 -3.92
C ASN A 25 -12.98 17.16 -2.40
N THR A 26 -14.04 17.04 -1.59
CA THR A 26 -13.96 16.92 -0.13
C THR A 26 -14.76 15.72 0.34
N LEU A 27 -14.35 15.13 1.46
CA LEU A 27 -15.11 14.04 2.07
C LEU A 27 -16.54 14.49 2.42
N ALA A 28 -16.70 15.68 2.99
CA ALA A 28 -18.02 16.20 3.36
C ALA A 28 -18.97 16.29 2.15
N ALA A 29 -18.49 16.78 1.00
CA ALA A 29 -19.29 16.84 -0.22
C ALA A 29 -19.67 15.44 -0.75
N GLU A 30 -18.75 14.48 -0.67
CA GLU A 30 -19.02 13.11 -1.11
C GLU A 30 -20.01 12.41 -0.16
N LEU A 31 -19.85 12.55 1.15
CA LEU A 31 -20.77 11.96 2.13
C LEU A 31 -22.16 12.59 2.06
N ALA A 32 -22.27 13.90 1.83
CA ALA A 32 -23.55 14.56 1.59
C ALA A 32 -24.26 13.97 0.35
N HIS A 33 -23.53 13.78 -0.75
CA HIS A 33 -24.07 13.16 -1.96
C HIS A 33 -24.53 11.71 -1.73
N VAL A 34 -23.76 10.92 -0.99
CA VAL A 34 -24.15 9.53 -0.67
C VAL A 34 -25.37 9.50 0.27
N ARG A 35 -25.48 10.44 1.22
CA ARG A 35 -26.67 10.59 2.08
C ARG A 35 -27.92 10.90 1.24
N GLU A 36 -27.82 11.84 0.29
CA GLU A 36 -28.93 12.20 -0.59
C GLU A 36 -29.38 11.02 -1.47
N THR A 37 -28.44 10.29 -2.04
CA THR A 37 -28.72 9.16 -2.93
C THR A 37 -29.16 7.89 -2.20
N SER A 38 -28.83 7.78 -0.91
CA SER A 38 -29.21 6.65 -0.03
C SER A 38 -30.34 7.01 0.95
N ALA A 39 -31.06 8.10 0.69
CA ALA A 39 -32.07 8.63 1.61
C ALA A 39 -33.12 7.56 1.98
N GLY A 40 -33.34 7.41 3.28
CA GLY A 40 -34.30 6.45 3.83
C GLY A 40 -33.73 5.08 4.22
N ASP A 41 -32.42 4.86 4.09
CA ASP A 41 -31.72 3.68 4.63
C ASP A 41 -30.99 4.00 5.96
N PRO A 42 -31.50 3.57 7.12
CA PRO A 42 -30.86 3.79 8.42
C PRO A 42 -29.50 3.09 8.57
N ALA A 43 -29.21 2.04 7.79
CA ALA A 43 -27.91 1.39 7.81
C ALA A 43 -26.87 2.25 7.08
N ALA A 44 -27.23 2.80 5.92
CA ALA A 44 -26.40 3.75 5.19
C ALA A 44 -26.09 4.98 6.04
N ASP A 45 -27.10 5.58 6.70
CA ASP A 45 -26.90 6.77 7.53
C ASP A 45 -25.93 6.54 8.70
N ARG A 46 -26.04 5.39 9.39
CA ARG A 46 -25.10 5.01 10.46
C ARG A 46 -23.68 4.81 9.95
N LEU A 47 -23.52 4.18 8.79
CA LEU A 47 -22.21 3.98 8.19
C LEU A 47 -21.57 5.33 7.80
N LEU A 48 -22.33 6.23 7.21
CA LEU A 48 -21.85 7.56 6.81
C LEU A 48 -21.44 8.38 8.04
N THR A 49 -22.20 8.34 9.13
CA THR A 49 -21.80 8.97 10.40
C THR A 49 -20.53 8.35 10.97
N ALA A 50 -20.40 7.01 10.96
CA ALA A 50 -19.17 6.36 11.41
C ALA A 50 -17.94 6.71 10.55
N LEU A 51 -18.13 6.93 9.24
CA LEU A 51 -17.07 7.39 8.35
C LEU A 51 -16.67 8.85 8.63
N GLU A 52 -17.63 9.73 8.94
CA GLU A 52 -17.37 11.11 9.38
C GLU A 52 -16.54 11.12 10.67
N GLU A 53 -16.98 10.36 11.69
CA GLU A 53 -16.26 10.25 12.96
C GLU A 53 -14.85 9.67 12.78
N TYR A 54 -14.72 8.62 11.96
CA TYR A 54 -13.41 8.05 11.66
C TYR A 54 -12.50 9.04 10.96
N TRP A 55 -13.01 9.80 10.00
CA TRP A 55 -12.24 10.84 9.32
C TRP A 55 -11.73 11.89 10.31
N ASP A 56 -12.62 12.44 11.14
CA ASP A 56 -12.27 13.50 12.08
C ASP A 56 -11.21 13.05 13.10
N LEU A 57 -11.29 11.80 13.55
CA LEU A 57 -10.37 11.25 14.55
C LEU A 57 -9.06 10.74 13.95
N ALA A 58 -9.09 10.08 12.80
CA ALA A 58 -7.95 9.31 12.28
C ALA A 58 -7.26 9.93 11.06
N VAL A 59 -7.95 10.76 10.27
CA VAL A 59 -7.43 11.24 8.98
C VAL A 59 -7.29 12.76 8.96
N ALA A 60 -8.30 13.50 9.39
CA ALA A 60 -8.32 14.97 9.39
C ALA A 60 -7.10 15.61 10.07
N PRO A 61 -6.60 15.13 11.24
CA PRO A 61 -5.44 15.72 11.89
C PRO A 61 -4.16 15.69 11.04
N TYR A 62 -4.08 14.73 10.11
CA TYR A 62 -2.91 14.48 9.27
C TYR A 62 -3.14 14.81 7.80
N TRP A 63 -4.34 15.27 7.44
CA TRP A 63 -4.77 15.42 6.05
C TRP A 63 -3.87 16.36 5.24
N ASN A 64 -3.43 17.47 5.82
CA ASN A 64 -2.52 18.40 5.13
C ASN A 64 -1.19 17.73 4.77
N SER A 65 -0.61 16.96 5.69
CA SER A 65 0.62 16.22 5.43
C SER A 65 0.40 15.11 4.39
N ILE A 66 -0.72 14.40 4.46
CA ILE A 66 -1.10 13.34 3.48
C ILE A 66 -1.18 13.97 2.08
N ARG A 67 -1.90 15.09 1.98
CA ARG A 67 -2.10 15.81 0.73
C ARG A 67 -0.79 16.33 0.16
N SER A 68 0.05 17.00 0.95
CA SER A 68 1.36 17.47 0.48
C SER A 68 2.25 16.33 -0.01
N SER A 69 2.23 15.18 0.67
CA SER A 69 2.97 13.99 0.25
C SER A 69 2.48 13.43 -1.09
N LEU A 70 1.16 13.38 -1.31
CA LEU A 70 0.57 12.96 -2.58
C LEU A 70 0.84 13.98 -3.71
N GLU A 71 0.81 15.28 -3.41
CA GLU A 71 1.16 16.34 -4.36
C GLU A 71 2.62 16.21 -4.83
N GLU A 72 3.56 15.95 -3.91
CA GLU A 72 4.96 15.68 -4.27
C GLU A 72 5.12 14.44 -5.14
N GLU A 73 4.41 13.35 -4.83
CA GLU A 73 4.41 12.13 -5.66
C GLU A 73 3.90 12.44 -7.08
N ILE A 74 2.81 13.18 -7.21
CA ILE A 74 2.25 13.58 -8.52
C ILE A 74 3.26 14.42 -9.30
N LEU A 75 3.90 15.41 -8.66
CA LEU A 75 4.92 16.25 -9.30
C LEU A 75 6.14 15.44 -9.74
N PHE A 76 6.60 14.52 -8.88
CA PHE A 76 7.71 13.62 -9.20
C PHE A 76 7.40 12.77 -10.44
N ARG A 77 6.23 12.12 -10.48
CA ARG A 77 5.81 11.29 -11.63
C ARG A 77 5.59 12.11 -12.89
N GLY A 78 5.00 13.30 -12.77
CA GLY A 78 4.81 14.23 -13.88
C GLY A 78 6.15 14.62 -14.51
N ARG A 79 7.17 14.91 -13.68
CA ARG A 79 8.52 15.21 -14.16
C ARG A 79 9.18 14.01 -14.84
N THR A 80 9.13 12.82 -14.25
CA THR A 80 9.69 11.61 -14.87
C THR A 80 9.02 11.32 -16.21
N LEU A 81 7.69 11.45 -16.29
CA LEU A 81 6.94 11.28 -17.53
C LEU A 81 7.38 12.29 -18.61
N ALA A 82 7.52 13.56 -18.26
CA ALA A 82 7.90 14.61 -19.19
C ALA A 82 9.35 14.51 -19.69
N VAL A 83 10.28 14.09 -18.82
CA VAL A 83 11.73 14.08 -19.12
C VAL A 83 12.21 12.74 -19.66
N ALA A 84 11.76 11.63 -19.09
CA ALA A 84 12.25 10.28 -19.39
C ALA A 84 11.21 9.42 -20.13
N GLY A 85 9.96 9.89 -20.25
CA GLY A 85 8.90 9.18 -20.94
C GLY A 85 8.13 8.19 -20.05
N VAL A 86 7.21 7.47 -20.68
CA VAL A 86 6.24 6.61 -19.98
C VAL A 86 6.87 5.33 -19.41
N GLU A 87 7.83 4.72 -20.13
CA GLU A 87 8.39 3.43 -19.71
C GLU A 87 9.18 3.53 -18.39
N PRO A 88 10.08 4.52 -18.20
CA PRO A 88 10.74 4.71 -16.90
C PRO A 88 9.74 5.05 -15.80
N MET A 89 8.76 5.92 -16.07
CA MET A 89 7.75 6.31 -15.09
C MET A 89 6.95 5.11 -14.57
N LEU A 90 6.48 4.23 -15.47
CA LEU A 90 5.76 3.01 -15.10
C LEU A 90 6.64 1.99 -14.37
N THR A 91 7.91 1.87 -14.78
CA THR A 91 8.88 0.97 -14.12
C THR A 91 9.15 1.37 -12.67
N GLU A 92 9.14 2.68 -12.39
CA GLU A 92 9.41 3.23 -11.07
C GLU A 92 8.20 3.25 -10.11
N LEU A 93 7.02 2.77 -10.51
CA LEU A 93 5.85 2.71 -9.63
C LEU A 93 6.08 1.79 -8.41
N GLY A 94 6.91 0.76 -8.57
CA GLY A 94 7.41 -0.07 -7.49
C GLY A 94 6.37 -0.96 -6.80
N GLY A 95 6.74 -1.48 -5.63
CA GLY A 95 5.94 -2.44 -4.88
C GLY A 95 5.75 -3.74 -5.66
N ARG A 96 4.50 -4.19 -5.77
CA ARG A 96 4.13 -5.38 -6.57
C ARG A 96 3.69 -5.03 -8.00
N ILE A 97 3.88 -3.78 -8.44
CA ILE A 97 3.58 -3.38 -9.82
C ILE A 97 4.81 -3.64 -10.68
N SER A 98 4.63 -4.32 -11.81
CA SER A 98 5.70 -4.56 -12.77
C SER A 98 5.28 -4.07 -14.17
N TRP A 99 6.21 -3.40 -14.83
CA TRP A 99 6.05 -2.98 -16.22
C TRP A 99 6.96 -3.83 -17.11
N SER A 100 6.38 -4.48 -18.10
CA SER A 100 7.10 -5.15 -19.18
C SER A 100 6.32 -4.90 -20.46
N ARG A 101 6.81 -3.96 -21.28
CA ARG A 101 6.07 -3.48 -22.45
C ARG A 101 5.50 -4.65 -23.28
N PRO A 102 4.20 -4.63 -23.64
CA PRO A 102 3.20 -3.56 -23.41
C PRO A 102 2.34 -3.74 -22.14
N VAL A 103 2.73 -4.60 -21.22
CA VAL A 103 1.92 -5.08 -20.10
C VAL A 103 2.33 -4.44 -18.77
N LEU A 104 1.35 -3.90 -18.06
CA LEU A 104 1.47 -3.47 -16.67
C LEU A 104 0.76 -4.49 -15.79
N THR A 105 1.49 -5.14 -14.89
CA THR A 105 0.94 -6.14 -13.97
C THR A 105 0.90 -5.58 -12.56
N ALA A 106 -0.21 -5.76 -11.85
CA ALA A 106 -0.37 -5.36 -10.46
C ALA A 106 -1.28 -6.35 -9.73
N PRO A 107 -1.07 -6.62 -8.43
CA PRO A 107 -1.95 -7.48 -7.66
C PRO A 107 -3.35 -6.91 -7.60
N TYR A 108 -4.33 -7.77 -7.87
CA TYR A 108 -5.74 -7.48 -7.70
C TYR A 108 -6.41 -8.65 -6.99
N HIS A 109 -7.59 -8.43 -6.41
CA HIS A 109 -8.29 -9.45 -5.63
C HIS A 109 -8.87 -10.60 -6.49
N ARG A 110 -8.77 -10.48 -7.82
CA ARG A 110 -9.14 -11.49 -8.81
C ARG A 110 -8.27 -11.32 -10.06
N ASP A 111 -8.13 -12.39 -10.84
CA ASP A 111 -7.45 -12.32 -12.13
C ASP A 111 -8.27 -11.48 -13.12
N MET A 112 -7.59 -10.55 -13.81
CA MET A 112 -8.24 -9.63 -14.73
C MET A 112 -7.22 -9.06 -15.72
N ASP A 113 -7.50 -9.24 -17.01
CA ASP A 113 -6.74 -8.64 -18.11
C ASP A 113 -7.54 -7.50 -18.74
N LEU A 114 -6.95 -6.31 -18.77
CA LEU A 114 -7.56 -5.11 -19.37
C LEU A 114 -6.70 -4.60 -20.52
N SER A 115 -7.31 -4.53 -21.71
CA SER A 115 -6.66 -3.94 -22.89
C SER A 115 -6.99 -2.45 -23.00
N VAL A 116 -5.98 -1.61 -22.79
CA VAL A 116 -6.09 -0.15 -22.88
C VAL A 116 -5.63 0.29 -24.28
N THR A 117 -6.53 0.24 -25.28
CA THR A 117 -6.20 0.54 -26.69
C THR A 117 -6.64 1.92 -27.17
N ARG A 118 -7.74 2.46 -26.62
CA ARG A 118 -8.26 3.82 -26.92
C ARG A 118 -8.47 4.68 -25.67
N SER A 119 -8.02 4.18 -24.53
CA SER A 119 -8.34 4.73 -23.22
C SER A 119 -7.10 5.37 -22.59
N LYS A 120 -7.28 6.44 -21.81
CA LYS A 120 -6.23 7.05 -21.00
C LYS A 120 -6.02 6.19 -19.75
N LEU A 121 -4.78 5.89 -19.39
CA LEU A 121 -4.47 5.30 -18.08
C LEU A 121 -4.27 6.42 -17.05
N LEU A 122 -5.16 6.51 -16.06
CA LEU A 122 -5.05 7.43 -14.92
C LEU A 122 -4.39 6.70 -13.74
N LEU A 123 -3.25 7.19 -13.29
CA LEU A 123 -2.57 6.66 -12.11
C LEU A 123 -2.96 7.49 -10.89
N VAL A 124 -3.47 6.83 -9.86
CA VAL A 124 -3.96 7.47 -8.62
C VAL A 124 -3.03 7.08 -7.46
N PRO A 125 -2.11 7.96 -7.04
CA PRO A 125 -1.28 7.68 -5.87
C PRO A 125 -2.15 7.65 -4.61
N THR A 126 -1.84 6.73 -3.71
CA THR A 126 -2.57 6.55 -2.44
C THR A 126 -1.57 6.31 -1.31
N VAL A 127 -1.95 6.73 -0.10
CA VAL A 127 -1.12 6.54 1.11
C VAL A 127 -1.40 5.18 1.80
N PHE A 128 -2.60 4.64 1.65
CA PHE A 128 -3.06 3.42 2.32
C PHE A 128 -3.44 2.31 1.32
N ALA A 129 -2.56 1.98 0.36
CA ALA A 129 -2.87 1.10 -0.78
C ALA A 129 -2.80 -0.42 -0.46
N GLY A 130 -2.72 -0.81 0.82
CA GLY A 130 -2.50 -2.20 1.23
C GLY A 130 -3.51 -3.22 0.68
N GLY A 131 -4.70 -2.78 0.27
CA GLY A 131 -5.73 -3.65 -0.33
C GLY A 131 -6.65 -3.02 -1.36
N LEU A 132 -6.63 -1.70 -1.58
CA LEU A 132 -7.59 -1.03 -2.45
C LEU A 132 -6.95 -0.62 -3.78
N ARG A 133 -7.13 -1.43 -4.81
CA ARG A 133 -6.88 -1.04 -6.20
C ARG A 133 -8.20 -0.74 -6.88
N LEU A 134 -8.44 0.51 -7.20
CA LEU A 134 -9.64 0.91 -7.93
C LEU A 134 -9.32 0.83 -9.42
N PHE A 135 -10.05 -0.05 -10.12
CA PHE A 135 -10.12 -0.05 -11.58
C PHE A 135 -11.46 0.55 -11.96
N HIS A 136 -11.41 1.74 -12.56
CA HIS A 136 -12.58 2.34 -13.20
C HIS A 136 -12.40 2.24 -14.70
N GLN A 137 -13.47 1.93 -15.42
CA GLN A 137 -13.53 2.08 -16.86
C GLN A 137 -14.74 2.94 -17.21
N GLU A 138 -14.52 4.23 -17.42
CA GLU A 138 -15.45 5.04 -18.20
C GLU A 138 -15.05 5.01 -19.66
N GLN A 139 -15.95 5.45 -20.54
CA GLN A 139 -15.66 5.59 -21.96
C GLN A 139 -14.32 6.32 -22.16
N ALA A 140 -13.30 5.56 -22.56
CA ALA A 140 -11.93 6.00 -22.81
C ALA A 140 -11.03 6.36 -21.60
N VAL A 141 -11.31 5.95 -20.36
CA VAL A 141 -10.35 6.09 -19.23
C VAL A 141 -10.31 4.84 -18.37
N VAL A 142 -9.11 4.33 -18.10
CA VAL A 142 -8.85 3.30 -17.09
C VAL A 142 -8.08 3.91 -15.93
N ALA A 143 -8.63 3.90 -14.72
CA ALA A 143 -7.90 4.34 -13.52
C ALA A 143 -7.26 3.16 -12.79
N MET A 144 -6.09 3.37 -12.18
CA MET A 144 -5.44 2.41 -11.29
C MET A 144 -4.78 3.14 -10.12
N SER A 145 -5.09 2.71 -8.89
CA SER A 145 -4.39 3.20 -7.71
C SER A 145 -3.10 2.44 -7.39
N TYR A 146 -2.11 3.16 -6.86
CA TYR A 146 -0.83 2.61 -6.42
C TYR A 146 -0.33 3.27 -5.13
N GLN A 147 0.58 2.59 -4.42
CA GLN A 147 1.19 3.11 -3.20
C GLN A 147 2.21 4.20 -3.55
N ALA A 148 2.01 5.41 -3.04
CA ALA A 148 2.97 6.50 -3.19
C ALA A 148 4.29 6.17 -2.46
N ARG A 149 5.42 6.73 -2.93
CA ARG A 149 6.74 6.43 -2.33
C ARG A 149 6.89 7.00 -0.92
N ALA A 150 6.29 8.15 -0.68
CA ALA A 150 6.47 8.93 0.56
C ALA A 150 5.68 8.38 1.76
N THR A 151 5.11 7.19 1.67
CA THR A 151 4.39 6.56 2.78
C THR A 151 5.27 6.09 3.92
N GLY A 152 6.59 6.07 3.74
CA GLY A 152 7.54 5.90 4.84
C GLY A 152 7.41 6.98 5.93
N TYR A 153 6.96 8.19 5.59
CA TYR A 153 6.61 9.23 6.58
C TYR A 153 5.30 8.94 7.34
N PHE A 154 4.39 8.18 6.73
CA PHE A 154 3.06 7.89 7.27
C PHE A 154 2.98 6.56 8.02
N HIS A 155 3.90 5.63 7.78
CA HIS A 155 4.10 4.44 8.63
C HIS A 155 4.39 4.84 10.10
N VAL A 156 4.92 6.05 10.33
CA VAL A 156 5.15 6.64 11.66
C VAL A 156 3.85 7.05 12.36
N LEU A 157 2.76 7.33 11.63
CA LEU A 157 1.47 7.68 12.25
C LEU A 157 0.69 6.47 12.77
N THR A 158 1.09 5.26 12.36
CA THR A 158 0.67 3.99 12.97
C THR A 158 1.68 3.43 13.96
N ALA A 159 2.87 4.03 14.05
CA ALA A 159 3.80 3.73 15.12
C ALA A 159 3.22 4.34 16.40
N ARG A 160 2.80 3.47 17.32
CA ARG A 160 2.56 3.83 18.71
C ARG A 160 3.72 4.71 19.18
N GLU A 161 3.43 5.79 19.90
CA GLU A 161 4.45 6.51 20.68
C GLU A 161 5.38 5.48 21.34
N PRO A 162 6.71 5.71 21.38
CA PRO A 162 7.63 4.76 21.97
C PRO A 162 7.24 4.54 23.42
N ALA A 163 6.50 3.45 23.66
CA ALA A 163 6.11 3.05 24.99
C ALA A 163 7.40 2.77 25.75
N GLN A 164 7.60 3.53 26.83
CA GLN A 164 8.68 3.40 27.79
C GLN A 164 9.10 1.92 27.95
N ALA A 165 10.32 1.59 27.54
CA ALA A 165 11.10 0.42 27.93
C ALA A 165 10.31 -0.87 28.23
N ALA A 166 9.45 -1.32 27.30
CA ALA A 166 9.10 -2.72 27.25
C ALA A 166 10.30 -3.48 26.66
N GLU A 167 10.72 -4.58 27.29
CA GLU A 167 11.78 -5.45 26.76
C GLU A 167 11.53 -5.75 25.27
N ASP A 168 12.56 -5.63 24.43
CA ASP A 168 12.46 -5.85 22.98
C ASP A 168 12.03 -7.30 22.71
N ARG A 169 10.70 -7.51 22.61
CA ARG A 169 10.06 -8.83 22.49
C ARG A 169 10.49 -9.55 21.22
N LEU A 170 10.75 -8.80 20.15
CA LEU A 170 11.27 -9.33 18.91
C LEU A 170 12.72 -9.81 19.06
N ALA A 171 13.56 -9.04 19.77
CA ALA A 171 14.92 -9.46 20.10
C ALA A 171 14.97 -10.62 21.10
N LEU A 172 13.99 -10.75 21.99
CA LEU A 172 13.88 -11.92 22.88
C LEU A 172 13.62 -13.21 22.10
N LEU A 173 12.75 -13.18 21.09
CA LEU A 173 12.42 -14.37 20.29
C LEU A 173 13.46 -14.67 19.21
N LEU A 174 13.91 -13.66 18.49
CA LEU A 174 14.80 -13.83 17.33
C LEU A 174 16.27 -13.63 17.70
N GLY A 175 16.57 -13.03 18.85
CA GLY A 175 17.89 -12.46 19.10
C GLY A 175 18.05 -11.10 18.44
N LYS A 176 18.85 -10.23 19.09
CA LYS A 176 19.04 -8.81 18.73
C LYS A 176 19.36 -8.59 17.25
N SER A 177 20.31 -9.33 16.68
CA SER A 177 20.76 -9.12 15.30
C SER A 177 19.71 -9.54 14.26
N ARG A 178 18.96 -10.63 14.49
CA ARG A 178 17.87 -11.03 13.58
C ARG A 178 16.68 -10.08 13.67
N ALA A 179 16.35 -9.60 14.87
CA ALA A 179 15.33 -8.57 15.05
C ALA A 179 15.68 -7.28 14.30
N GLN A 180 16.95 -6.85 14.34
CA GLN A 180 17.45 -5.71 13.55
C GLN A 180 17.33 -5.94 12.04
N VAL A 181 17.64 -7.15 11.55
CA VAL A 181 17.48 -7.50 10.14
C VAL A 181 16.01 -7.51 9.72
N VAL A 182 15.10 -8.06 10.53
CA VAL A 182 13.65 -8.07 10.27
C VAL A 182 13.09 -6.64 10.22
N ARG A 183 13.44 -5.79 11.19
CA ARG A 183 13.04 -4.37 11.21
C ARG A 183 13.55 -3.59 10.00
N ALA A 184 14.75 -3.91 9.50
CA ALA A 184 15.31 -3.27 8.32
C ALA A 184 14.68 -3.72 6.99
N LEU A 185 13.84 -4.76 7.00
CA LEU A 185 13.20 -5.35 5.81
C LEU A 185 11.74 -4.91 5.60
N ASP A 186 11.33 -3.77 6.18
CA ASP A 186 10.05 -3.13 5.86
C ASP A 186 9.91 -2.79 4.36
N GLU A 187 11.05 -2.67 3.66
CA GLU A 187 11.14 -2.57 2.21
C GLU A 187 12.09 -3.64 1.63
N PRO A 188 11.94 -4.05 0.35
CA PRO A 188 12.86 -4.99 -0.28
C PRO A 188 14.30 -4.48 -0.31
N ARG A 189 15.24 -5.21 0.30
CA ARG A 189 16.65 -4.81 0.36
C ARG A 189 17.60 -5.93 -0.05
N THR A 190 18.73 -5.54 -0.61
CA THR A 190 19.83 -6.47 -0.88
C THR A 190 20.64 -6.69 0.40
N THR A 191 21.31 -7.85 0.49
CA THR A 191 22.25 -8.15 1.58
C THR A 191 23.31 -7.04 1.76
N THR A 192 23.82 -6.48 0.65
CA THR A 192 24.83 -5.41 0.70
C THR A 192 24.26 -4.12 1.29
N ALA A 193 23.03 -3.74 0.88
CA ALA A 193 22.37 -2.55 1.41
C ALA A 193 22.07 -2.69 2.90
N MET A 194 21.65 -3.88 3.35
CA MET A 194 21.40 -4.16 4.77
C MET A 194 22.68 -4.17 5.61
N ALA A 195 23.76 -4.75 5.10
CA ALA A 195 25.06 -4.72 5.78
C ALA A 195 25.53 -3.29 6.03
N GLN A 196 25.39 -2.42 5.02
CA GLN A 196 25.74 -1.00 5.14
C GLN A 196 24.82 -0.27 6.13
N SER A 197 23.50 -0.45 6.06
CA SER A 197 22.57 0.27 6.94
C SER A 197 22.64 -0.17 8.40
N LEU A 198 22.95 -1.44 8.65
CA LEU A 198 23.01 -2.01 10.00
C LEU A 198 24.42 -2.00 10.61
N GLY A 199 25.44 -1.56 9.87
CA GLY A 199 26.84 -1.62 10.31
C GLY A 199 27.34 -3.04 10.58
N MET A 200 26.76 -4.03 9.90
CA MET A 200 27.09 -5.46 10.08
C MET A 200 27.93 -5.98 8.91
N ALA A 201 28.75 -7.01 9.17
CA ALA A 201 29.44 -7.70 8.10
C ALA A 201 28.46 -8.38 7.13
N LYS A 202 28.76 -8.33 5.82
CA LYS A 202 27.89 -8.91 4.78
C LYS A 202 27.67 -10.43 4.96
N SER A 203 28.68 -11.15 5.48
CA SER A 203 28.56 -12.56 5.83
C SER A 203 27.55 -12.80 6.95
N THR A 204 27.60 -11.99 8.02
CA THR A 204 26.65 -12.04 9.14
C THR A 204 25.22 -11.77 8.69
N VAL A 205 25.01 -10.73 7.87
CA VAL A 205 23.68 -10.43 7.31
C VAL A 205 23.18 -11.56 6.40
N SER A 206 24.06 -12.15 5.58
CA SER A 206 23.70 -13.29 4.73
C SER A 206 23.25 -14.49 5.56
N GLN A 207 23.94 -14.78 6.66
CA GLN A 207 23.60 -15.87 7.56
C GLN A 207 22.24 -15.66 8.24
N HIS A 208 21.97 -14.44 8.73
CA HIS A 208 20.66 -14.12 9.31
C HIS A 208 19.53 -14.24 8.28
N LEU A 209 19.75 -13.72 7.07
CA LEU A 209 18.80 -13.83 5.97
C LEU A 209 18.50 -15.27 5.55
N ALA A 210 19.52 -16.14 5.53
CA ALA A 210 19.33 -17.55 5.21
C ALA A 210 18.42 -18.22 6.24
N VAL A 211 18.71 -18.04 7.54
CA VAL A 211 17.90 -18.60 8.62
C VAL A 211 16.47 -18.08 8.59
N LEU A 212 16.28 -16.77 8.40
CA LEU A 212 14.95 -16.16 8.31
C LEU A 212 14.16 -16.62 7.07
N ASN A 213 14.87 -16.91 5.98
CA ASN A 213 14.26 -17.41 4.74
C ASN A 213 13.80 -18.87 4.93
N ASP A 214 14.63 -19.69 5.56
CA ASP A 214 14.32 -21.09 5.83
C ASP A 214 13.20 -21.25 6.87
N SER A 215 13.03 -20.25 7.75
CA SER A 215 11.90 -20.18 8.68
C SER A 215 10.64 -19.53 8.09
N GLY A 216 10.65 -19.16 6.81
CA GLY A 216 9.51 -18.53 6.14
C GLY A 216 9.14 -17.13 6.63
N ILE A 217 10.05 -16.43 7.33
CA ILE A 217 9.85 -15.05 7.82
C ILE A 217 10.17 -14.04 6.72
N VAL A 218 11.17 -14.36 5.89
CA VAL A 218 11.52 -13.57 4.70
C VAL A 218 11.48 -14.47 3.49
N TRP A 219 11.32 -13.87 2.32
CA TRP A 219 11.52 -14.53 1.05
C TRP A 219 12.50 -13.72 0.20
N LYS A 220 13.06 -14.37 -0.82
CA LYS A 220 14.07 -13.77 -1.71
C LYS A 220 13.63 -13.77 -3.16
N GLN A 221 13.94 -12.70 -3.87
CA GLN A 221 13.75 -12.59 -5.31
C GLN A 221 15.04 -12.13 -5.98
N ARG A 222 15.35 -12.72 -7.15
CA ARG A 222 16.44 -12.23 -8.00
C ARG A 222 15.87 -11.24 -9.02
N LEU A 223 16.41 -10.03 -9.04
CA LEU A 223 16.09 -9.00 -10.03
C LEU A 223 17.39 -8.54 -10.70
N GLY A 224 17.57 -8.93 -11.95
CA GLY A 224 18.84 -8.77 -12.67
C GLY A 224 19.99 -9.50 -11.94
N GLY A 225 21.10 -8.78 -11.71
CA GLY A 225 22.28 -9.30 -11.02
C GLY A 225 22.22 -9.25 -9.48
N ARG A 226 21.11 -8.84 -8.88
CA ARG A 226 20.99 -8.62 -7.42
C ARG A 226 19.90 -9.50 -6.82
N VAL A 227 20.10 -9.92 -5.57
CA VAL A 227 19.12 -10.65 -4.78
C VAL A 227 18.54 -9.70 -3.73
N PHE A 228 17.22 -9.55 -3.74
CA PHE A 228 16.46 -8.78 -2.78
C PHE A 228 15.78 -9.74 -1.81
N TYR A 229 15.70 -9.31 -0.56
CA TYR A 229 14.96 -9.97 0.50
C TYR A 229 13.83 -9.05 0.93
N GLN A 230 12.68 -9.64 1.26
CA GLN A 230 11.51 -8.94 1.79
C GLN A 230 10.84 -9.82 2.84
N LEU A 231 10.12 -9.20 3.77
CA LEU A 231 9.27 -9.94 4.71
C LEU A 231 8.19 -10.73 3.96
N ASP A 232 7.99 -11.98 4.39
CA ASP A 232 6.81 -12.76 4.03
C ASP A 232 5.63 -12.36 4.94
N GLN A 233 4.42 -12.85 4.67
CA GLN A 233 3.22 -12.55 5.46
C GLN A 233 3.43 -12.85 6.95
N SER A 234 4.11 -13.96 7.27
CA SER A 234 4.44 -14.33 8.65
C SER A 234 5.39 -13.31 9.30
N GLY A 235 6.37 -12.78 8.56
CA GLY A 235 7.32 -11.77 9.03
C GLY A 235 6.68 -10.41 9.22
N ILE A 236 5.74 -10.02 8.35
CA ILE A 236 4.93 -8.80 8.51
C ILE A 236 4.09 -8.90 9.78
N THR A 237 3.40 -10.02 10.00
CA THR A 237 2.63 -10.25 11.22
C THR A 237 3.54 -10.23 12.45
N LEU A 238 4.70 -10.91 12.41
CA LEU A 238 5.64 -10.93 13.53
C LEU A 238 6.15 -9.53 13.89
N LEU A 239 6.51 -8.73 12.90
CA LEU A 239 6.96 -7.36 13.08
C LEU A 239 5.84 -6.47 13.64
N ARG A 240 4.60 -6.65 13.18
CA ARG A 240 3.43 -5.92 13.69
C ARG A 240 3.13 -6.24 15.15
N GLU A 241 3.19 -7.51 15.54
CA GLU A 241 2.81 -7.95 16.89
C GLU A 241 3.91 -7.70 17.93
N LEU A 242 5.19 -7.72 17.52
CA LEU A 242 6.33 -7.75 18.45
C LEU A 242 7.42 -6.70 18.18
N GLY A 243 7.35 -5.99 17.06
CA GLY A 243 8.44 -5.13 16.55
C GLY A 243 8.58 -3.74 17.16
N ILE A 244 7.86 -3.47 18.26
CA ILE A 244 7.94 -2.24 19.06
C ILE A 244 9.40 -1.95 19.45
#